data_AF-A0A238Z6C5-F1
#
_entry.id   AF-A0A238Z6C5-F1
#
_cell.length_a   1.000
_cell.length_b   1.000
_cell.length_c   1.000
_cell.angle_alpha   90.00
_cell.angle_beta   90.00
_cell.angle_gamma   90.00
#
_symmetry.space_group_name_H-M   'P 1'
#
loop_
_entity.id
_entity.type
_entity.pdbx_description
1 polymer ?
#
loop_
_entity_poly.entity_id
_entity_poly.type
_entity_poly.pdbx_seq_one_letter_code
_entity_poly.pdbx_strand_id
1 'polypeptide(L)'
;MYNRSVTIQQGTDDTREPMASTEHGGADGTRLCAFSRCRAPLPAASGPGNRARYCQDGKTWGAKGASCKQAGHAEELLASISSTTEAVPLPVTELAEHISAAIGPAQQLVDALQQVRQQLESDVAQAQRERDEAVRTAAHESGLRATAEERAADADRRAEDAEAARAAAAENEERAVAGRDRAREAEHEAERAQLRAETQRDNAREQAERAQARADEVAAHAEELNQRLAAATAETAALREQVTAAAERADAERDRAERLRSDHEAALARLREDHQAELRQERERAAAELAEMRAEQQSWQDSESARHAAETAELNRQIGSYQHEVAGLTERAEAAATDLAHLRELVRSTVSETIPRLPEERGSADPAGQSSPERGVRQNLQALLEAVEGRAEAGTSDSE
;
A
#
# COMPACT_ATOMS: atom_id res chain seq x y z
N MET A 1 -18.54 -6.06 -56.70
CA MET A 1 -19.30 -4.91 -57.23
C MET A 1 -18.47 -4.31 -58.37
N TYR A 2 -18.83 -4.63 -59.63
CA TYR A 2 -19.32 -3.70 -60.68
C TYR A 2 -18.28 -2.66 -61.14
N ASN A 3 -17.67 -2.86 -62.32
CA ASN A 3 -17.93 -2.18 -63.63
C ASN A 3 -17.44 -0.70 -63.66
N ARG A 4 -16.73 -0.16 -64.66
CA ARG A 4 -17.01 -0.02 -66.11
C ARG A 4 -15.84 0.81 -66.74
N SER A 5 -15.14 0.43 -67.83
CA SER A 5 -15.35 0.68 -69.29
C SER A 5 -15.06 2.10 -69.86
N VAL A 6 -14.63 2.12 -71.14
CA VAL A 6 -14.61 3.17 -72.22
C VAL A 6 -13.17 3.56 -72.63
N THR A 7 -12.59 3.40 -73.84
CA THR A 7 -12.94 3.26 -75.29
C THR A 7 -12.88 4.57 -76.13
N ILE A 8 -11.80 4.69 -76.94
CA ILE A 8 -11.63 5.21 -78.35
C ILE A 8 -12.05 6.64 -78.74
N GLN A 9 -11.18 7.39 -79.45
CA GLN A 9 -11.50 8.03 -80.76
C GLN A 9 -10.31 8.61 -81.56
N GLN A 10 -10.43 8.47 -82.89
CA GLN A 10 -9.56 8.88 -84.00
C GLN A 10 -9.76 10.35 -84.41
N GLY A 11 -8.84 10.90 -85.23
CA GLY A 11 -9.09 12.14 -85.99
C GLY A 11 -7.99 12.46 -87.01
N THR A 12 -8.25 12.17 -88.29
CA THR A 12 -7.60 12.70 -89.50
C THR A 12 -8.42 13.87 -90.02
N ASP A 13 -7.82 14.93 -90.61
CA ASP A 13 -8.40 15.56 -91.81
C ASP A 13 -7.49 16.56 -92.54
N ASP A 14 -7.75 16.61 -93.83
CA ASP A 14 -7.11 17.22 -95.00
C ASP A 14 -7.82 18.56 -95.36
N THR A 15 -7.18 19.48 -96.12
CA THR A 15 -7.83 20.35 -97.15
C THR A 15 -6.93 21.44 -97.77
N ARG A 16 -7.16 21.66 -99.07
CA ARG A 16 -6.51 22.54 -100.05
C ARG A 16 -7.63 23.22 -100.89
N GLU A 17 -7.47 24.49 -101.31
CA GLU A 17 -7.81 25.08 -102.66
C GLU A 17 -8.25 26.59 -102.71
N PRO A 18 -8.14 27.28 -103.89
CA PRO A 18 -8.14 28.75 -104.10
C PRO A 18 -9.28 29.32 -105.02
N MET A 19 -9.33 30.64 -105.29
CA MET A 19 -10.25 31.29 -106.27
C MET A 19 -9.67 32.54 -106.99
N ALA A 20 -10.12 32.75 -108.23
CA ALA A 20 -9.76 33.78 -109.23
C ALA A 20 -10.89 34.82 -109.47
N SER A 21 -10.69 35.85 -110.33
CA SER A 21 -11.73 36.50 -111.20
C SER A 21 -11.24 37.72 -112.04
N THR A 22 -11.91 38.00 -113.17
CA THR A 22 -11.70 39.01 -114.24
C THR A 22 -13.05 39.58 -114.74
N GLU A 23 -13.15 40.82 -115.30
CA GLU A 23 -14.10 41.24 -116.41
C GLU A 23 -14.00 42.74 -116.90
N HIS A 24 -14.71 43.12 -118.01
CA HIS A 24 -14.46 44.17 -119.07
C HIS A 24 -15.54 45.30 -119.30
N GLY A 25 -15.25 46.39 -120.10
CA GLY A 25 -16.18 47.05 -121.08
C GLY A 25 -16.07 48.59 -121.47
N GLY A 26 -16.19 48.98 -122.78
CA GLY A 26 -16.71 50.30 -123.30
C GLY A 26 -15.89 51.15 -124.35
N ALA A 27 -16.50 51.67 -125.45
CA ALA A 27 -15.83 52.18 -126.69
C ALA A 27 -15.83 53.72 -126.97
N ASP A 28 -14.69 54.23 -127.46
CA ASP A 28 -14.45 55.57 -128.04
C ASP A 28 -13.60 55.41 -129.31
N GLY A 29 -13.85 56.17 -130.38
CA GLY A 29 -13.31 55.95 -131.74
C GLY A 29 -11.77 56.00 -131.81
N THR A 30 -11.15 54.88 -131.50
CA THR A 30 -9.77 54.85 -131.02
C THR A 30 -8.81 54.76 -132.19
N ARG A 31 -7.98 55.80 -132.35
CA ARG A 31 -6.87 55.75 -133.31
C ARG A 31 -5.98 54.59 -132.89
N LEU A 32 -5.85 53.57 -133.71
CA LEU A 32 -5.09 52.38 -133.32
C LEU A 32 -3.60 52.61 -133.60
N CYS A 33 -2.74 51.95 -132.82
CA CYS A 33 -1.31 51.87 -133.04
C CYS A 33 -1.01 51.47 -134.49
N ALA A 34 -0.11 52.21 -135.16
CA ALA A 34 0.23 52.00 -136.57
C ALA A 34 0.92 50.65 -136.86
N PHE A 35 1.43 49.95 -135.84
CA PHE A 35 1.96 48.59 -136.00
C PHE A 35 0.80 47.60 -136.19
N SER A 36 0.80 46.89 -137.32
CA SER A 36 -0.37 46.15 -137.84
C SER A 36 -0.89 45.07 -136.88
N ARG A 37 0.00 44.49 -136.08
CA ARG A 37 -0.29 43.43 -135.11
C ARG A 37 -0.66 43.93 -133.71
N CYS A 38 -0.32 45.16 -133.35
CA CYS A 38 -0.66 45.68 -132.03
C CYS A 38 -2.05 46.31 -132.00
N ARG A 39 -2.35 47.19 -132.96
CA ARG A 39 -3.64 47.91 -133.08
C ARG A 39 -4.22 48.43 -131.75
N ALA A 40 -3.38 48.77 -130.78
CA ALA A 40 -3.85 49.24 -129.49
C ALA A 40 -4.46 50.65 -129.60
N PRO A 41 -5.54 50.95 -128.87
CA PRO A 41 -6.16 52.27 -128.85
C PRO A 41 -5.19 53.34 -128.34
N LEU A 42 -4.89 54.34 -129.17
CA LEU A 42 -4.08 55.50 -128.81
C LEU A 42 -4.96 56.54 -128.09
N PRO A 43 -4.40 57.26 -127.10
CA PRO A 43 -5.12 58.28 -126.37
C PRO A 43 -5.64 59.41 -127.30
N ALA A 44 -6.81 59.94 -126.95
CA ALA A 44 -7.49 61.01 -127.68
C ALA A 44 -6.57 62.25 -127.77
N ALA A 45 -6.39 62.78 -128.98
CA ALA A 45 -5.42 63.85 -129.22
C ALA A 45 -5.95 65.20 -128.71
N SER A 46 -5.35 65.76 -127.66
CA SER A 46 -5.56 67.14 -127.22
C SER A 46 -4.41 68.04 -127.70
N GLY A 47 -4.64 68.85 -128.73
CA GLY A 47 -3.77 69.98 -129.11
C GLY A 47 -2.94 69.83 -130.41
N PRO A 48 -2.36 70.94 -130.93
CA PRO A 48 -1.69 71.00 -132.25
C PRO A 48 -0.25 70.45 -132.26
N GLY A 49 0.13 69.65 -131.26
CA GLY A 49 1.46 69.03 -131.13
C GLY A 49 1.58 67.65 -131.81
N ASN A 50 2.83 67.21 -132.00
CA ASN A 50 3.22 66.01 -132.73
C ASN A 50 2.46 64.75 -132.27
N ARG A 51 1.73 64.11 -133.18
CA ARG A 51 0.79 63.01 -132.87
C ARG A 51 1.54 61.68 -132.78
N ALA A 52 1.50 61.02 -131.63
CA ALA A 52 2.12 59.69 -131.47
C ALA A 52 1.47 58.65 -132.40
N ARG A 53 2.29 58.01 -133.25
CA ARG A 53 1.87 56.97 -134.22
C ARG A 53 1.84 55.56 -133.63
N TYR A 54 2.57 55.30 -132.55
CA TYR A 54 2.74 53.99 -131.93
C TYR A 54 2.36 54.04 -130.46
N CYS A 55 1.80 52.96 -129.91
CA CYS A 55 1.44 52.89 -128.49
C CYS A 55 2.69 52.70 -127.62
N GLN A 56 2.63 53.19 -126.39
CA GLN A 56 3.71 53.12 -125.39
C GLN A 56 3.43 52.00 -124.36
N ASP A 57 2.57 51.04 -124.71
CA ASP A 57 1.94 50.09 -123.77
C ASP A 57 2.91 49.02 -123.21
N GLY A 58 4.23 49.19 -123.36
CA GLY A 58 5.25 48.28 -122.84
C GLY A 58 5.26 46.88 -123.47
N LYS A 59 4.34 46.57 -124.39
CA LYS A 59 4.27 45.27 -125.07
C LYS A 59 5.47 45.08 -126.00
N THR A 60 6.11 43.93 -125.85
CA THR A 60 7.28 43.53 -126.62
C THR A 60 6.95 42.36 -127.55
N TRP A 61 7.57 42.35 -128.73
CA TRP A 61 7.25 41.43 -129.82
C TRP A 61 8.49 40.67 -130.28
N GLY A 62 8.34 39.35 -130.48
CA GLY A 62 9.42 38.43 -130.86
C GLY A 62 10.36 38.06 -129.70
N ALA A 63 11.25 37.09 -129.94
CA ALA A 63 12.15 36.54 -128.91
C ALA A 63 13.16 37.56 -128.33
N LYS A 64 13.39 38.68 -129.03
CA LYS A 64 14.28 39.77 -128.58
C LYS A 64 13.54 40.94 -127.90
N GLY A 65 12.23 40.82 -127.71
CA GLY A 65 11.46 41.80 -126.96
C GLY A 65 11.35 43.20 -127.59
N ALA A 66 11.09 43.29 -128.91
CA ALA A 66 11.02 44.59 -129.59
C ALA A 66 9.74 45.37 -129.22
N SER A 67 9.87 46.66 -128.86
CA SER A 67 8.69 47.51 -128.57
C SER A 67 7.83 47.75 -129.83
N CYS A 68 6.54 48.09 -129.66
CA CYS A 68 5.64 48.41 -130.79
C CYS A 68 6.21 49.45 -131.78
N LYS A 69 7.00 50.41 -131.29
CA LYS A 69 7.70 51.40 -132.13
C LYS A 69 8.79 50.76 -133.00
N GLN A 70 9.58 49.83 -132.44
CA GLN A 70 10.65 49.14 -133.16
C GLN A 70 10.09 48.11 -134.14
N ALA A 71 9.06 47.36 -133.75
CA ALA A 71 8.38 46.41 -134.62
C ALA A 71 7.63 47.09 -135.78
N GLY A 72 6.98 48.24 -135.51
CA GLY A 72 6.34 49.06 -136.55
C GLY A 72 7.33 49.67 -137.53
N HIS A 73 8.47 50.16 -137.04
CA HIS A 73 9.52 50.67 -137.91
C HIS A 73 10.18 49.56 -138.76
N ALA A 74 10.20 48.32 -138.28
CA ALA A 74 10.63 47.15 -139.04
C ALA A 74 9.61 46.73 -140.12
N GLU A 75 8.30 46.84 -139.84
CA GLU A 75 7.25 46.69 -140.88
C GLU A 75 7.36 47.80 -141.94
N GLU A 76 7.60 49.05 -141.55
CA GLU A 76 7.79 50.18 -142.47
C GLU A 76 9.07 50.02 -143.32
N LEU A 77 10.14 49.44 -142.73
CA LEU A 77 11.36 49.05 -143.47
C LEU A 77 11.14 47.88 -144.43
N LEU A 78 10.36 46.87 -144.03
CA LEU A 78 10.02 45.75 -144.92
C LEU A 78 9.09 46.18 -146.06
N ALA A 79 8.18 47.13 -145.79
CA ALA A 79 7.34 47.75 -146.80
C ALA A 79 8.17 48.58 -147.81
N SER A 80 9.22 49.29 -147.37
CA SER A 80 10.11 50.05 -148.26
C SER A 80 11.09 49.18 -149.07
N ILE A 81 11.39 47.96 -148.60
CA ILE A 81 12.17 46.96 -149.36
C ILE A 81 11.30 46.26 -150.42
N SER A 82 9.98 46.16 -150.20
CA SER A 82 9.04 45.56 -151.16
C SER A 82 8.64 46.44 -152.35
N SER A 83 9.00 47.74 -152.35
CA SER A 83 8.62 48.71 -153.39
C SER A 83 9.72 49.05 -154.42
N THR A 84 10.86 48.35 -154.40
CA THR A 84 11.98 48.61 -155.33
C THR A 84 12.53 47.29 -155.88
N THR A 85 11.79 46.69 -156.80
CA THR A 85 12.30 45.59 -157.65
C THR A 85 11.88 45.86 -159.08
N GLU A 86 12.60 46.78 -159.72
CA GLU A 86 12.57 46.94 -161.18
C GLU A 86 13.50 45.88 -161.77
N ALA A 87 12.90 44.83 -162.34
CA ALA A 87 13.59 43.75 -163.01
C ALA A 87 14.09 44.24 -164.39
N VAL A 88 15.40 44.21 -164.60
CA VAL A 88 16.06 44.40 -165.90
C VAL A 88 16.28 43.01 -166.53
N PRO A 89 15.99 42.80 -167.83
CA PRO A 89 16.01 41.47 -168.43
C PRO A 89 17.45 41.03 -168.72
N LEU A 90 17.84 39.89 -168.16
CA LEU A 90 19.11 39.20 -168.43
C LEU A 90 18.84 37.76 -168.92
N PRO A 91 19.67 37.23 -169.84
CA PRO A 91 19.35 36.08 -170.67
C PRO A 91 19.31 34.74 -169.91
N VAL A 92 18.31 33.92 -170.22
CA VAL A 92 17.86 32.70 -169.52
C VAL A 92 18.85 31.51 -169.56
N THR A 93 20.05 31.68 -170.13
CA THR A 93 21.09 30.64 -170.16
C THR A 93 22.12 30.73 -169.03
N GLU A 94 22.33 31.90 -168.42
CA GLU A 94 23.27 32.06 -167.29
C GLU A 94 22.64 31.74 -165.92
N LEU A 95 21.30 31.80 -165.83
CA LEU A 95 20.56 31.47 -164.60
C LEU A 95 20.66 29.98 -164.24
N ALA A 96 20.75 29.08 -165.23
CA ALA A 96 20.89 27.64 -165.00
C ALA A 96 22.29 27.26 -164.45
N GLU A 97 23.34 27.96 -164.88
CA GLU A 97 24.70 27.75 -164.36
C GLU A 97 24.88 28.35 -162.96
N HIS A 98 24.29 29.51 -162.67
CA HIS A 98 24.34 30.11 -161.33
C HIS A 98 23.51 29.33 -160.30
N ILE A 99 22.39 28.71 -160.70
CA ILE A 99 21.64 27.78 -159.83
C ILE A 99 22.46 26.51 -159.58
N SER A 100 23.14 25.96 -160.59
CA SER A 100 23.98 24.76 -160.44
C SER A 100 25.25 25.01 -159.59
N ALA A 101 25.86 26.18 -159.72
CA ALA A 101 27.00 26.62 -158.90
C ALA A 101 26.61 26.94 -157.45
N ALA A 102 25.34 27.30 -157.19
CA ALA A 102 24.82 27.52 -155.85
C ALA A 102 24.33 26.24 -155.14
N ILE A 103 23.97 25.19 -155.89
CA ILE A 103 23.53 23.90 -155.34
C ILE A 103 24.64 23.17 -154.58
N GLY A 104 25.89 23.20 -155.06
CA GLY A 104 27.04 22.58 -154.37
C GLY A 104 27.33 23.18 -152.99
N PRO A 105 27.47 24.50 -152.85
CA PRO A 105 27.60 25.18 -151.56
C PRO A 105 26.37 25.02 -150.66
N ALA A 106 25.17 24.98 -151.22
CA ALA A 106 23.95 24.70 -150.45
C ALA A 106 23.92 23.26 -149.93
N GLN A 107 24.41 22.29 -150.70
CA GLN A 107 24.55 20.88 -150.27
C GLN A 107 25.64 20.72 -149.20
N GLN A 108 26.78 21.40 -149.35
CA GLN A 108 27.81 21.44 -148.30
C GLN A 108 27.28 22.07 -147.00
N LEU A 109 26.44 23.10 -147.09
CA LEU A 109 25.75 23.67 -145.94
C LEU A 109 24.73 22.70 -145.34
N VAL A 110 23.98 21.96 -146.16
CA VAL A 110 23.05 20.93 -145.69
C VAL A 110 23.81 19.80 -145.00
N ASP A 111 24.93 19.34 -145.55
CA ASP A 111 25.77 18.31 -144.95
C ASP A 111 26.40 18.81 -143.64
N ALA A 112 26.88 20.06 -143.59
CA ALA A 112 27.37 20.69 -142.37
C ALA A 112 26.26 20.86 -141.32
N LEU A 113 25.04 21.25 -141.72
CA LEU A 113 23.89 21.35 -140.82
C LEU A 113 23.41 19.97 -140.34
N GLN A 114 23.51 18.93 -141.17
CA GLN A 114 23.24 17.55 -140.76
C GLN A 114 24.31 17.04 -139.80
N GLN A 115 25.58 17.38 -140.02
CA GLN A 115 26.68 17.05 -139.11
C GLN A 115 26.54 17.80 -137.78
N VAL A 116 26.17 19.08 -137.80
CA VAL A 116 25.83 19.84 -136.58
C VAL A 116 24.60 19.27 -135.90
N ARG A 117 23.58 18.82 -136.65
CA ARG A 117 22.41 18.13 -136.08
C ARG A 117 22.82 16.82 -135.41
N GLN A 118 23.61 15.99 -136.07
CA GLN A 118 24.11 14.72 -135.52
C GLN A 118 25.01 14.96 -134.29
N GLN A 119 25.84 16.00 -134.32
CA GLN A 119 26.67 16.40 -133.18
C GLN A 119 25.81 16.86 -132.01
N LEU A 120 24.80 17.71 -132.26
CA LEU A 120 23.86 18.15 -131.24
C LEU A 120 23.03 16.99 -130.68
N GLU A 121 22.58 16.06 -131.54
CA GLU A 121 21.88 14.85 -131.11
C GLU A 121 22.79 13.98 -130.22
N SER A 122 24.07 13.82 -130.59
CA SER A 122 25.08 13.11 -129.79
C SER A 122 25.35 13.80 -128.45
N ASP A 123 25.54 15.12 -128.45
CA ASP A 123 25.82 15.91 -127.25
C ASP A 123 24.61 15.96 -126.31
N VAL A 124 23.39 16.06 -126.85
CA VAL A 124 22.15 15.96 -126.06
C VAL A 124 21.99 14.57 -125.47
N ALA A 125 22.25 13.50 -126.25
CA ALA A 125 22.19 12.14 -125.73
C ALA A 125 23.26 11.90 -124.66
N GLN A 126 24.46 12.48 -124.80
CA GLN A 126 25.50 12.43 -123.78
C GLN A 126 25.11 13.20 -122.52
N ALA A 127 24.62 14.43 -122.65
CA ALA A 127 24.16 15.24 -121.52
C ALA A 127 22.98 14.59 -120.78
N GLN A 128 22.07 13.90 -121.50
CA GLN A 128 21.00 13.11 -120.88
C GLN A 128 21.55 11.94 -120.07
N ARG A 129 22.52 11.17 -120.62
CA ARG A 129 23.19 10.09 -119.89
C ARG A 129 23.93 10.61 -118.65
N GLU A 130 24.65 11.72 -118.77
CA GLU A 130 25.36 12.36 -117.65
C GLU A 130 24.39 12.85 -116.58
N ARG A 131 23.26 13.46 -116.97
CA ARG A 131 22.21 13.86 -116.04
C ARG A 131 21.61 12.65 -115.33
N ASP A 132 21.25 11.60 -116.06
CA ASP A 132 20.63 10.41 -115.47
C ASP A 132 21.63 9.69 -114.53
N GLU A 133 22.92 9.67 -114.86
CA GLU A 133 23.97 9.18 -113.97
C GLU A 133 24.13 10.04 -112.72
N ALA A 134 24.13 11.37 -112.86
CA ALA A 134 24.16 12.29 -111.73
C ALA A 134 22.95 12.12 -110.81
N VAL A 135 21.75 11.92 -111.38
CA VAL A 135 20.52 11.63 -110.63
C VAL A 135 20.63 10.30 -109.87
N ARG A 136 21.14 9.23 -110.52
CA ARG A 136 21.36 7.94 -109.86
C ARG A 136 22.37 8.05 -108.72
N THR A 137 23.47 8.77 -108.93
CA THR A 137 24.50 9.01 -107.92
C THR A 137 23.94 9.80 -106.74
N ALA A 138 23.20 10.89 -107.00
CA ALA A 138 22.56 11.70 -105.97
C ALA A 138 21.53 10.89 -105.17
N ALA A 139 20.74 10.04 -105.83
CA ALA A 139 19.79 9.14 -105.15
C ALA A 139 20.51 8.11 -104.28
N HIS A 140 21.63 7.53 -104.76
CA HIS A 140 22.44 6.61 -103.99
C HIS A 140 23.07 7.28 -102.75
N GLU A 141 23.68 8.46 -102.92
CA GLU A 141 24.22 9.24 -101.81
C GLU A 141 23.15 9.65 -100.80
N SER A 142 21.97 10.07 -101.28
CA SER A 142 20.83 10.37 -100.41
C SER A 142 20.38 9.16 -99.61
N GLY A 143 20.37 7.97 -100.23
CA GLY A 143 20.08 6.71 -99.55
C GLY A 143 21.12 6.38 -98.48
N LEU A 144 22.42 6.54 -98.79
CA LEU A 144 23.49 6.34 -97.82
C LEU A 144 23.37 7.31 -96.63
N ARG A 145 23.09 8.60 -96.88
CA ARG A 145 22.87 9.59 -95.82
C ARG A 145 21.68 9.22 -94.94
N ALA A 146 20.54 8.85 -95.53
CA ALA A 146 19.37 8.41 -94.78
C ALA A 146 19.66 7.19 -93.89
N THR A 147 20.38 6.19 -94.40
CA THR A 147 20.76 5.02 -93.58
C THR A 147 21.78 5.38 -92.48
N ALA A 148 22.67 6.34 -92.72
CA ALA A 148 23.61 6.82 -91.71
C ALA A 148 22.89 7.60 -90.60
N GLU A 149 21.93 8.45 -90.97
CA GLU A 149 21.05 9.18 -90.04
C GLU A 149 20.20 8.22 -89.20
N GLU A 150 19.62 7.18 -89.81
CA GLU A 150 18.86 6.16 -89.09
C GLU A 150 19.73 5.41 -88.07
N ARG A 151 20.95 5.02 -88.46
CA ARG A 151 21.92 4.37 -87.56
C ARG A 151 22.38 5.30 -86.44
N ALA A 152 22.59 6.59 -86.72
CA ALA A 152 22.93 7.58 -85.71
C ALA A 152 21.78 7.72 -84.70
N ALA A 153 20.55 7.89 -85.18
CA ALA A 153 19.36 7.96 -84.33
C ALA A 153 19.14 6.68 -83.49
N ASP A 154 19.45 5.50 -84.04
CA ASP A 154 19.38 4.25 -83.28
C ASP A 154 20.48 4.13 -82.22
N ALA A 155 21.70 4.59 -82.54
CA ALA A 155 22.79 4.66 -81.58
C ALA A 155 22.47 5.63 -80.42
N ASP A 156 21.88 6.79 -80.74
CA ASP A 156 21.45 7.78 -79.75
C ASP A 156 20.37 7.20 -78.83
N ARG A 157 19.32 6.55 -79.38
CA ARG A 157 18.30 5.86 -78.57
C ARG A 157 18.90 4.80 -77.64
N ARG A 158 19.83 3.99 -78.14
CA ARG A 158 20.50 2.97 -77.31
C ARG A 158 21.37 3.58 -76.22
N ALA A 159 21.99 4.73 -76.48
CA ALA A 159 22.75 5.47 -75.48
C ALA A 159 21.82 6.01 -74.38
N GLU A 160 20.70 6.62 -74.76
CA GLU A 160 19.66 7.10 -73.83
C GLU A 160 19.09 5.95 -72.97
N ASP A 161 18.76 4.80 -73.59
CA ASP A 161 18.27 3.62 -72.87
C ASP A 161 19.31 3.07 -71.89
N ALA A 162 20.60 3.05 -72.28
CA ALA A 162 21.68 2.60 -71.43
C ALA A 162 21.93 3.54 -70.25
N GLU A 163 21.81 4.86 -70.45
CA GLU A 163 21.88 5.86 -69.39
C GLU A 163 20.70 5.74 -68.43
N ALA A 164 19.48 5.58 -68.94
CA ALA A 164 18.28 5.33 -68.13
C ALA A 164 18.40 4.04 -67.30
N ALA A 165 18.93 2.96 -67.88
CA ALA A 165 19.17 1.71 -67.18
C ALA A 165 20.22 1.84 -66.06
N ARG A 166 21.29 2.61 -66.29
CA ARG A 166 22.30 2.92 -65.26
C ARG A 166 21.73 3.76 -64.14
N ALA A 167 20.93 4.79 -64.45
CA ALA A 167 20.25 5.62 -63.46
C ALA A 167 19.31 4.75 -62.60
N ALA A 168 18.48 3.91 -63.21
CA ALA A 168 17.60 2.99 -62.49
C ALA A 168 18.37 1.97 -61.62
N ALA A 169 19.51 1.47 -62.09
CA ALA A 169 20.37 0.59 -61.31
C ALA A 169 20.95 1.30 -60.07
N ALA A 170 21.41 2.54 -60.23
CA ALA A 170 21.92 3.37 -59.13
C ALA A 170 20.83 3.65 -58.09
N GLU A 171 19.61 4.01 -58.52
CA GLU A 171 18.47 4.22 -57.62
C GLU A 171 18.06 2.94 -56.89
N ASN A 172 18.13 1.78 -57.55
CA ASN A 172 17.87 0.48 -56.91
C ASN A 172 18.93 0.14 -55.86
N GLU A 173 20.21 0.42 -56.15
CA GLU A 173 21.31 0.21 -55.21
C GLU A 173 21.17 1.12 -53.98
N GLU A 174 20.87 2.41 -54.19
CA GLU A 174 20.61 3.35 -53.09
C GLU A 174 19.43 2.90 -52.22
N ARG A 175 18.32 2.47 -52.85
CA ARG A 175 17.16 1.91 -52.12
C ARG A 175 17.50 0.64 -51.34
N ALA A 176 18.35 -0.23 -51.90
CA ALA A 176 18.79 -1.45 -51.23
C ALA A 176 19.68 -1.16 -50.01
N VAL A 177 20.61 -0.21 -50.15
CA VAL A 177 21.46 0.28 -49.04
C VAL A 177 20.60 0.90 -47.95
N ALA A 178 19.72 1.84 -48.31
CA ALA A 178 18.81 2.48 -47.36
C ALA A 178 17.84 1.48 -46.70
N GLY A 179 17.45 0.41 -47.40
CA GLY A 179 16.65 -0.68 -46.84
C GLY A 179 17.42 -1.50 -45.80
N ARG A 180 18.67 -1.87 -46.12
CA ARG A 180 19.56 -2.61 -45.21
C ARG A 180 19.88 -1.80 -43.96
N ASP A 181 20.17 -0.51 -44.10
CA ASP A 181 20.55 0.34 -42.97
C ASP A 181 19.36 0.55 -42.02
N ARG A 182 18.15 0.76 -42.56
CA ARG A 182 16.90 0.75 -41.75
C ARG A 182 16.66 -0.59 -41.04
N ALA A 183 16.96 -1.71 -41.67
CA ALA A 183 16.82 -3.03 -41.03
C ALA A 183 17.78 -3.19 -39.85
N ARG A 184 19.05 -2.76 -39.99
CA ARG A 184 20.03 -2.76 -38.91
C ARG A 184 19.64 -1.85 -37.75
N GLU A 185 19.13 -0.65 -38.06
CA GLU A 185 18.63 0.26 -37.03
C GLU A 185 17.46 -0.35 -36.25
N ALA A 186 16.52 -1.00 -36.93
CA ALA A 186 15.40 -1.70 -36.32
C ALA A 186 15.86 -2.90 -35.46
N GLU A 187 16.84 -3.67 -35.92
CA GLU A 187 17.46 -4.75 -35.12
C GLU A 187 18.07 -4.20 -33.83
N HIS A 188 18.89 -3.15 -33.91
CA HIS A 188 19.48 -2.55 -32.73
C HIS A 188 18.45 -1.91 -31.79
N GLU A 189 17.35 -1.35 -32.32
CA GLU A 189 16.25 -0.86 -31.50
C GLU A 189 15.54 -2.00 -30.77
N ALA A 190 15.29 -3.12 -31.46
CA ALA A 190 14.71 -4.31 -30.87
C ALA A 190 15.61 -4.91 -29.78
N GLU A 191 16.93 -5.00 -30.00
CA GLU A 191 17.91 -5.44 -29.00
C GLU A 191 17.88 -4.53 -27.76
N ARG A 192 17.88 -3.20 -27.93
CA ARG A 192 17.77 -2.25 -26.81
C ARG A 192 16.43 -2.37 -26.08
N ALA A 193 15.35 -2.63 -26.79
CA ALA A 193 14.03 -2.87 -26.18
C ALA A 193 14.03 -4.18 -25.37
N GLN A 194 14.62 -5.25 -25.90
CA GLN A 194 14.77 -6.52 -25.22
C GLN A 194 15.62 -6.38 -23.94
N LEU A 195 16.79 -5.75 -24.01
CA LEU A 195 17.65 -5.53 -22.84
C LEU A 195 16.94 -4.71 -21.75
N ARG A 196 16.14 -3.71 -22.14
CA ARG A 196 15.30 -2.94 -21.19
C ARG A 196 14.24 -3.83 -20.54
N ALA A 197 13.58 -4.69 -21.31
CA ALA A 197 12.57 -5.61 -20.79
C ALA A 197 13.19 -6.67 -19.85
N GLU A 198 14.34 -7.23 -20.20
CA GLU A 198 15.08 -8.17 -19.36
C GLU A 198 15.53 -7.51 -18.05
N THR A 199 16.09 -6.30 -18.13
CA THR A 199 16.46 -5.52 -16.93
C THR A 199 15.26 -5.23 -16.03
N GLN A 200 14.11 -4.85 -16.62
CA GLN A 200 12.88 -4.63 -15.85
C GLN A 200 12.38 -5.92 -15.19
N ARG A 201 12.45 -7.06 -15.88
CA ARG A 201 12.09 -8.37 -15.34
C ARG A 201 12.99 -8.76 -14.16
N ASP A 202 14.29 -8.59 -14.31
CA ASP A 202 15.26 -8.97 -13.29
C ASP A 202 15.15 -8.06 -12.05
N ASN A 203 14.92 -6.76 -12.25
CA ASN A 203 14.60 -5.83 -11.16
C ASN A 203 13.29 -6.20 -10.43
N ALA A 204 12.24 -6.57 -11.18
CA ALA A 204 10.97 -6.99 -10.59
C ALA A 204 11.14 -8.29 -9.78
N ARG A 205 11.95 -9.23 -10.28
CA ARG A 205 12.28 -10.46 -9.56
C ARG A 205 13.04 -10.17 -8.26
N GLU A 206 14.06 -9.33 -8.30
CA GLU A 206 14.81 -8.96 -7.10
C GLU A 206 13.92 -8.25 -6.06
N GLN A 207 13.02 -7.38 -6.51
CA GLN A 207 12.05 -6.73 -5.62
C GLN A 207 11.10 -7.76 -4.98
N ALA A 208 10.64 -8.75 -5.73
CA ALA A 208 9.80 -9.82 -5.21
C ALA A 208 10.56 -10.70 -4.20
N GLU A 209 11.81 -11.07 -4.47
CA GLU A 209 12.65 -11.84 -3.54
C GLU A 209 12.90 -11.07 -2.23
N ARG A 210 13.20 -9.76 -2.30
CA ARG A 210 13.33 -8.89 -1.11
C ARG A 210 12.01 -8.73 -0.36
N ALA A 211 10.88 -8.69 -1.05
CA ALA A 211 9.56 -8.62 -0.41
C ALA A 211 9.24 -9.93 0.32
N GLN A 212 9.53 -11.08 -0.29
CA GLN A 212 9.36 -12.40 0.32
C GLN A 212 10.25 -12.56 1.56
N ALA A 213 11.54 -12.22 1.48
CA ALA A 213 12.45 -12.30 2.63
C ALA A 213 11.95 -11.46 3.82
N ARG A 214 11.43 -10.25 3.58
CA ARG A 214 10.81 -9.41 4.63
C ARG A 214 9.53 -10.02 5.18
N ALA A 215 8.71 -10.64 4.34
CA ALA A 215 7.50 -11.33 4.79
C ALA A 215 7.84 -12.53 5.69
N ASP A 216 8.86 -13.30 5.33
CA ASP A 216 9.34 -14.44 6.12
C ASP A 216 9.93 -13.99 7.47
N GLU A 217 10.70 -12.90 7.49
CA GLU A 217 11.23 -12.30 8.72
C GLU A 217 10.11 -11.82 9.65
N VAL A 218 9.10 -11.13 9.11
CA VAL A 218 7.93 -10.67 9.88
C VAL A 218 7.12 -11.86 10.41
N ALA A 219 6.95 -12.91 9.61
CA ALA A 219 6.27 -14.13 10.03
C ALA A 219 7.02 -14.84 11.17
N ALA A 220 8.35 -14.96 11.07
CA ALA A 220 9.18 -15.54 12.13
C ALA A 220 9.11 -14.71 13.43
N HIS A 221 9.13 -13.38 13.32
CA HIS A 221 9.00 -12.51 14.49
C HIS A 221 7.61 -12.58 15.14
N ALA A 222 6.55 -12.68 14.33
CA ALA A 222 5.19 -12.86 14.83
C ALA A 222 5.05 -14.20 15.58
N GLU A 223 5.64 -15.28 15.06
CA GLU A 223 5.66 -16.58 15.72
C GLU A 223 6.44 -16.54 17.05
N GLU A 224 7.59 -15.86 17.10
CA GLU A 224 8.33 -15.65 18.33
C GLU A 224 7.49 -14.88 19.38
N LEU A 225 6.80 -13.81 18.97
CA LEU A 225 5.92 -13.05 19.86
C LEU A 225 4.74 -13.89 20.36
N ASN A 226 4.15 -14.73 19.51
CA ASN A 226 3.09 -15.66 19.91
C ASN A 226 3.57 -16.68 20.95
N GLN A 227 4.79 -17.22 20.77
CA GLN A 227 5.40 -18.14 21.73
C GLN A 227 5.66 -17.45 23.08
N ARG A 228 6.18 -16.21 23.06
CA ARG A 228 6.38 -15.41 24.29
C ARG A 228 5.05 -15.09 24.98
N LEU A 229 4.01 -14.76 24.22
CA LEU A 229 2.68 -14.50 24.77
C LEU A 229 2.08 -15.77 25.40
N ALA A 230 2.22 -16.92 24.75
CA ALA A 230 1.77 -18.21 25.28
C ALA A 230 2.50 -18.56 26.59
N ALA A 231 3.83 -18.37 26.64
CA ALA A 231 4.62 -18.58 27.86
C ALA A 231 4.17 -17.64 29.00
N ALA A 232 4.04 -16.34 28.75
CA ALA A 232 3.56 -15.37 29.74
C ALA A 232 2.13 -15.68 30.22
N THR A 233 1.27 -16.18 29.32
CA THR A 233 -0.08 -16.61 29.68
C THR A 233 -0.05 -17.84 30.58
N ALA A 234 0.82 -18.81 30.30
CA ALA A 234 1.01 -19.98 31.16
C ALA A 234 1.59 -19.61 32.53
N GLU A 235 2.59 -18.70 32.58
CA GLU A 235 3.16 -18.19 33.83
C GLU A 235 2.12 -17.46 34.67
N THR A 236 1.29 -16.60 34.07
CA THR A 236 0.23 -15.89 34.80
C THR A 236 -0.87 -16.84 35.29
N ALA A 237 -1.19 -17.90 34.55
CA ALA A 237 -2.11 -18.95 35.02
C ALA A 237 -1.51 -19.72 36.22
N ALA A 238 -0.25 -20.15 36.12
CA ALA A 238 0.45 -20.83 37.21
C ALA A 238 0.57 -19.96 38.47
N LEU A 239 0.86 -18.66 38.33
CA LEU A 239 0.88 -17.72 39.45
C LEU A 239 -0.49 -17.55 40.10
N ARG A 240 -1.58 -17.50 39.30
CA ARG A 240 -2.94 -17.45 39.84
C ARG A 240 -3.25 -18.70 40.67
N GLU A 241 -2.91 -19.88 40.18
CA GLU A 241 -3.06 -21.14 40.92
C GLU A 241 -2.24 -21.17 42.21
N GLN A 242 -1.00 -20.64 42.18
CA GLN A 242 -0.16 -20.53 43.38
C GLN A 242 -0.76 -19.58 44.42
N VAL A 243 -1.33 -18.46 43.98
CA VAL A 243 -2.00 -17.48 44.85
C VAL A 243 -3.27 -18.07 45.46
N THR A 244 -4.11 -18.78 44.68
CA THR A 244 -5.31 -19.44 45.22
C THR A 244 -4.93 -20.53 46.22
N ALA A 245 -3.94 -21.37 45.91
CA ALA A 245 -3.46 -22.40 46.83
C ALA A 245 -2.79 -21.82 48.10
N ALA A 246 -2.15 -20.65 47.99
CA ALA A 246 -1.62 -19.94 49.16
C ALA A 246 -2.74 -19.34 50.03
N ALA A 247 -3.79 -18.79 49.41
CA ALA A 247 -4.96 -18.29 50.12
C ALA A 247 -5.69 -19.41 50.87
N GLU A 248 -5.95 -20.55 50.22
CA GLU A 248 -6.57 -21.73 50.84
C GLU A 248 -5.76 -22.26 52.03
N ARG A 249 -4.41 -22.31 51.90
CA ARG A 249 -3.53 -22.68 53.01
C ARG A 249 -3.61 -21.67 54.16
N ALA A 250 -3.64 -20.38 53.85
CA ALA A 250 -3.76 -19.34 54.87
C ALA A 250 -5.13 -19.42 55.60
N ASP A 251 -6.21 -19.70 54.89
CA ASP A 251 -7.54 -19.89 55.48
C ASP A 251 -7.59 -21.16 56.34
N ALA A 252 -7.03 -22.28 55.88
CA ALA A 252 -6.93 -23.50 56.67
C ALA A 252 -6.14 -23.30 57.98
N GLU A 253 -5.04 -22.55 57.95
CA GLU A 253 -4.27 -22.21 59.16
C GLU A 253 -5.02 -21.23 60.09
N ARG A 254 -5.81 -20.28 59.54
CA ARG A 254 -6.69 -19.42 60.34
C ARG A 254 -7.76 -20.25 61.05
N ASP A 255 -8.43 -21.15 60.35
CA ASP A 255 -9.45 -22.05 60.92
C ASP A 255 -8.84 -22.98 61.98
N ARG A 256 -7.60 -23.44 61.76
CA ARG A 256 -6.86 -24.24 62.74
C ARG A 256 -6.54 -23.43 63.99
N ALA A 257 -6.05 -22.20 63.83
CA ALA A 257 -5.76 -21.31 64.95
C ALA A 257 -7.03 -20.92 65.73
N GLU A 258 -8.15 -20.70 65.05
CA GLU A 258 -9.44 -20.44 65.69
C GLU A 258 -9.95 -21.64 66.49
N ARG A 259 -9.88 -22.85 65.92
CA ARG A 259 -10.19 -24.09 66.65
C ARG A 259 -9.33 -24.27 67.88
N LEU A 260 -8.00 -24.09 67.76
CA LEU A 260 -7.09 -24.17 68.91
C LEU A 260 -7.41 -23.14 69.99
N ARG A 261 -7.78 -21.91 69.62
CA ARG A 261 -8.23 -20.88 70.58
C ARG A 261 -9.51 -21.30 71.28
N SER A 262 -10.52 -21.75 70.53
CA SER A 262 -11.79 -22.24 71.07
C SER A 262 -11.60 -23.43 72.01
N ASP A 263 -10.77 -24.41 71.63
CA ASP A 263 -10.46 -25.58 72.44
C ASP A 263 -9.74 -25.18 73.73
N HIS A 264 -8.79 -24.24 73.65
CA HIS A 264 -8.10 -23.70 74.82
C HIS A 264 -9.03 -22.96 75.77
N GLU A 265 -9.92 -22.11 75.25
CA GLU A 265 -10.93 -21.41 76.04
C GLU A 265 -11.90 -22.38 76.72
N ALA A 266 -12.35 -23.41 76.00
CA ALA A 266 -13.20 -24.46 76.55
C ALA A 266 -12.48 -25.27 77.64
N ALA A 267 -11.19 -25.59 77.46
CA ALA A 267 -10.38 -26.28 78.46
C ALA A 267 -10.20 -25.42 79.73
N LEU A 268 -9.92 -24.11 79.57
CA LEU A 268 -9.86 -23.18 80.70
C LEU A 268 -11.19 -23.03 81.42
N ALA A 269 -12.32 -23.03 80.69
CA ALA A 269 -13.65 -22.98 81.29
C ALA A 269 -13.94 -24.23 82.11
N ARG A 270 -13.64 -25.43 81.58
CA ARG A 270 -13.76 -26.70 82.32
C ARG A 270 -12.90 -26.71 83.57
N LEU A 271 -11.62 -26.33 83.47
CA LEU A 271 -10.73 -26.28 84.62
C LEU A 271 -11.23 -25.32 85.72
N ARG A 272 -11.82 -24.18 85.33
CA ARG A 272 -12.44 -23.24 86.27
C ARG A 272 -13.69 -23.85 86.92
N GLU A 273 -14.53 -24.54 86.16
CA GLU A 273 -15.72 -25.22 86.67
C GLU A 273 -15.37 -26.35 87.64
N ASP A 274 -14.40 -27.19 87.27
CA ASP A 274 -13.87 -28.27 88.10
C ASP A 274 -13.30 -27.73 89.40
N HIS A 275 -12.45 -26.69 89.34
CA HIS A 275 -11.89 -26.05 90.53
C HIS A 275 -12.98 -25.41 91.41
N GLN A 276 -14.01 -24.78 90.82
CA GLN A 276 -15.15 -24.26 91.56
C GLN A 276 -15.99 -25.38 92.20
N ALA A 277 -16.11 -26.54 91.55
CA ALA A 277 -16.77 -27.71 92.11
C ALA A 277 -15.97 -28.30 93.28
N GLU A 278 -14.66 -28.44 93.14
CA GLU A 278 -13.75 -28.84 94.23
C GLU A 278 -13.84 -27.89 95.42
N LEU A 279 -13.75 -26.57 95.20
CA LEU A 279 -13.90 -25.58 96.27
C LEU A 279 -15.28 -25.64 96.95
N ARG A 280 -16.35 -25.93 96.20
CA ARG A 280 -17.69 -26.16 96.80
C ARG A 280 -17.70 -27.42 97.64
N GLN A 281 -17.14 -28.52 97.14
CA GLN A 281 -17.04 -29.78 97.87
C GLN A 281 -16.22 -29.64 99.16
N GLU A 282 -15.07 -28.97 99.11
CA GLU A 282 -14.24 -28.70 100.29
C GLU A 282 -14.97 -27.82 101.31
N ARG A 283 -15.72 -26.80 100.85
CA ARG A 283 -16.56 -25.99 101.74
C ARG A 283 -17.69 -26.80 102.37
N GLU A 284 -18.32 -27.70 101.62
CA GLU A 284 -19.36 -28.60 102.13
C GLU A 284 -18.80 -29.60 103.15
N ARG A 285 -17.62 -30.19 102.88
CA ARG A 285 -16.91 -31.06 103.83
C ARG A 285 -16.56 -30.31 105.11
N ALA A 286 -15.92 -29.15 105.00
CA ALA A 286 -15.58 -28.32 106.16
C ALA A 286 -16.83 -27.86 106.93
N ALA A 287 -17.93 -27.55 106.23
CA ALA A 287 -19.19 -27.21 106.89
C ALA A 287 -19.83 -28.40 107.62
N ALA A 288 -19.74 -29.62 107.05
CA ALA A 288 -20.20 -30.85 107.68
C ALA A 288 -19.35 -31.20 108.91
N GLU A 289 -18.02 -31.14 108.81
CA GLU A 289 -17.09 -31.32 109.94
C GLU A 289 -17.38 -30.31 111.06
N LEU A 290 -17.58 -29.03 110.72
CA LEU A 290 -17.97 -28.01 111.70
C LEU A 290 -19.34 -28.28 112.33
N ALA A 291 -20.29 -28.84 111.58
CA ALA A 291 -21.60 -29.21 112.11
C ALA A 291 -21.51 -30.43 113.05
N GLU A 292 -20.70 -31.43 112.69
CA GLU A 292 -20.41 -32.61 113.52
C GLU A 292 -19.73 -32.19 114.82
N MET A 293 -18.65 -31.40 114.76
CA MET A 293 -17.96 -30.86 115.93
C MET A 293 -18.90 -30.06 116.84
N ARG A 294 -19.84 -29.28 116.27
CA ARG A 294 -20.87 -28.57 117.06
C ARG A 294 -21.87 -29.52 117.70
N ALA A 295 -22.31 -30.55 116.98
CA ALA A 295 -23.22 -31.56 117.51
C ALA A 295 -22.56 -32.38 118.63
N GLU A 296 -21.30 -32.77 118.47
CA GLU A 296 -20.49 -33.41 119.50
C GLU A 296 -20.34 -32.49 120.73
N GLN A 297 -19.94 -31.23 120.51
CA GLN A 297 -19.84 -30.25 121.58
C GLN A 297 -21.16 -30.07 122.33
N GLN A 298 -22.28 -30.01 121.61
CA GLN A 298 -23.60 -29.88 122.20
C GLN A 298 -24.01 -31.15 122.97
N SER A 299 -23.75 -32.34 122.43
CA SER A 299 -24.01 -33.61 123.12
C SER A 299 -23.16 -33.75 124.39
N TRP A 300 -21.91 -33.29 124.36
CA TRP A 300 -21.03 -33.25 125.52
C TRP A 300 -21.57 -32.28 126.57
N GLN A 301 -21.97 -31.07 126.17
CA GLN A 301 -22.61 -30.09 127.06
C GLN A 301 -23.92 -30.62 127.67
N ASP A 302 -24.76 -31.27 126.88
CA ASP A 302 -26.01 -31.89 127.35
C ASP A 302 -25.71 -33.03 128.34
N SER A 303 -24.68 -33.85 128.08
CA SER A 303 -24.26 -34.93 128.98
C SER A 303 -23.69 -34.41 130.29
N GLU A 304 -22.88 -33.34 130.26
CA GLU A 304 -22.37 -32.69 131.47
C GLU A 304 -23.49 -32.00 132.24
N SER A 305 -24.41 -31.33 131.55
CA SER A 305 -25.59 -30.72 132.18
C SER A 305 -26.47 -31.78 132.84
N ALA A 306 -26.66 -32.94 132.21
CA ALA A 306 -27.38 -34.07 132.78
C ALA A 306 -26.64 -34.68 133.97
N ARG A 307 -25.30 -34.78 133.92
CA ARG A 307 -24.47 -35.24 135.03
C ARG A 307 -24.57 -34.29 136.23
N HIS A 308 -24.44 -32.99 136.01
CA HIS A 308 -24.63 -31.97 137.04
C HIS A 308 -26.05 -31.97 137.59
N ALA A 309 -27.07 -32.15 136.76
CA ALA A 309 -28.46 -32.28 137.22
C ALA A 309 -28.66 -33.53 138.09
N ALA A 310 -28.05 -34.66 137.72
CA ALA A 310 -28.07 -35.89 138.52
C ALA A 310 -27.32 -35.74 139.85
N GLU A 311 -26.15 -35.10 139.84
CA GLU A 311 -25.37 -34.79 141.04
C GLU A 311 -26.14 -33.84 141.97
N THR A 312 -26.80 -32.82 141.42
CA THR A 312 -27.66 -31.91 142.18
C THR A 312 -28.88 -32.63 142.75
N ALA A 313 -29.50 -33.53 141.99
CA ALA A 313 -30.60 -34.36 142.49
C ALA A 313 -30.13 -35.30 143.61
N GLU A 314 -28.92 -35.87 143.50
CA GLU A 314 -28.32 -36.70 144.54
C GLU A 314 -27.99 -35.91 145.79
N LEU A 315 -27.36 -34.74 145.66
CA LEU A 315 -27.12 -33.84 146.77
C LEU A 315 -28.42 -33.40 147.43
N ASN A 316 -29.49 -33.14 146.66
CA ASN A 316 -30.81 -32.84 147.22
C ASN A 316 -31.43 -34.04 147.95
N ARG A 317 -31.22 -35.27 147.46
CA ARG A 317 -31.61 -36.48 148.19
C ARG A 317 -30.84 -36.62 149.50
N GLN A 318 -29.54 -36.35 149.49
CA GLN A 318 -28.70 -36.38 150.69
C GLN A 318 -29.09 -35.28 151.68
N ILE A 319 -29.35 -34.05 151.21
CA ILE A 319 -29.86 -32.97 152.05
C ILE A 319 -31.21 -33.37 152.64
N GLY A 320 -32.10 -33.95 151.83
CA GLY A 320 -33.37 -34.49 152.31
C GLY A 320 -33.19 -35.58 153.37
N SER A 321 -32.25 -36.50 153.18
CA SER A 321 -31.95 -37.55 154.16
C SER A 321 -31.34 -36.98 155.44
N TYR A 322 -30.39 -36.04 155.34
CA TYR A 322 -29.80 -35.37 156.50
C TYR A 322 -30.83 -34.52 157.24
N GLN A 323 -31.76 -33.85 156.54
CA GLN A 323 -32.87 -33.14 157.18
C GLN A 323 -33.79 -34.11 157.93
N HIS A 324 -34.07 -35.28 157.35
CA HIS A 324 -34.84 -36.33 158.03
C HIS A 324 -34.11 -36.91 159.23
N GLU A 325 -32.78 -37.06 159.13
CA GLU A 325 -31.93 -37.58 160.18
C GLU A 325 -31.79 -36.57 161.34
N VAL A 326 -31.67 -35.27 161.03
CA VAL A 326 -31.74 -34.18 162.00
C VAL A 326 -33.11 -34.11 162.64
N ALA A 327 -34.21 -34.20 161.86
CA ALA A 327 -35.57 -34.26 162.43
C ALA A 327 -35.71 -35.44 163.40
N GLY A 328 -35.27 -36.64 163.00
CA GLY A 328 -35.29 -37.83 163.85
C GLY A 328 -34.32 -37.78 165.04
N LEU A 329 -33.23 -37.00 164.97
CA LEU A 329 -32.36 -36.73 166.13
C LEU A 329 -32.97 -35.70 167.07
N THR A 330 -33.71 -34.73 166.54
CA THR A 330 -34.42 -33.72 167.32
C THR A 330 -35.58 -34.37 168.08
N GLU A 331 -36.34 -35.24 167.42
CA GLU A 331 -37.41 -36.03 168.02
C GLU A 331 -36.87 -37.00 169.09
N ARG A 332 -35.69 -37.61 168.86
CA ARG A 332 -34.97 -38.40 169.88
C ARG A 332 -34.44 -37.55 171.04
N ALA A 333 -34.04 -36.31 170.79
CA ALA A 333 -33.62 -35.38 171.84
C ALA A 333 -34.81 -34.90 172.67
N GLU A 334 -35.98 -34.68 172.05
CA GLU A 334 -37.24 -34.36 172.75
C GLU A 334 -37.74 -35.56 173.57
N ALA A 335 -37.65 -36.78 173.03
CA ALA A 335 -37.95 -38.00 173.79
C ALA A 335 -36.99 -38.18 174.98
N ALA A 336 -35.68 -37.99 174.79
CA ALA A 336 -34.69 -38.06 175.86
C ALA A 336 -34.84 -36.95 176.91
N ALA A 337 -35.29 -35.74 176.51
CA ALA A 337 -35.61 -34.66 177.44
C ALA A 337 -36.84 -35.00 178.30
N THR A 338 -37.82 -35.71 177.72
CA THR A 338 -39.01 -36.18 178.41
C THR A 338 -38.69 -37.33 179.38
N ASP A 339 -37.81 -38.26 178.98
CA ASP A 339 -37.30 -39.34 179.84
C ASP A 339 -36.43 -38.83 181.00
N LEU A 340 -35.64 -37.77 180.78
CA LEU A 340 -34.88 -37.09 181.84
C LEU A 340 -35.79 -36.34 182.83
N ALA A 341 -36.91 -35.78 182.38
CA ALA A 341 -37.92 -35.21 183.26
C ALA A 341 -38.58 -36.29 184.14
N HIS A 342 -38.83 -37.48 183.57
CA HIS A 342 -39.42 -38.61 184.29
C HIS A 342 -38.45 -39.21 185.34
N LEU A 343 -37.16 -39.32 185.01
CA LEU A 343 -36.13 -39.78 185.95
C LEU A 343 -35.88 -38.78 187.10
N ARG A 344 -36.02 -37.47 186.86
CA ARG A 344 -35.97 -36.44 187.92
C ARG A 344 -37.15 -36.50 188.90
N GLU A 345 -38.28 -37.04 188.49
CA GLU A 345 -39.44 -37.28 189.38
C GLU A 345 -39.19 -38.53 190.25
N LEU A 346 -38.61 -39.58 189.67
CA LEU A 346 -38.24 -40.82 190.39
C LEU A 346 -37.16 -40.58 191.46
N VAL A 347 -36.15 -39.76 191.16
CA VAL A 347 -35.12 -39.33 192.13
C VAL A 347 -35.68 -38.47 193.27
N ARG A 348 -36.85 -37.85 193.11
CA ARG A 348 -37.51 -37.06 194.17
C ARG A 348 -38.26 -37.92 195.19
N SER A 349 -38.66 -39.13 194.82
CA SER A 349 -39.49 -40.01 195.67
C SER A 349 -38.71 -40.97 196.58
N THR A 350 -37.42 -41.22 196.30
CA THR A 350 -36.62 -42.26 196.98
C THR A 350 -35.52 -41.71 197.91
N VAL A 351 -35.44 -40.39 198.12
CA VAL A 351 -34.36 -39.72 198.88
C VAL A 351 -34.86 -39.06 200.19
N SER A 352 -36.03 -39.46 200.72
CA SER A 352 -36.62 -38.86 201.94
C SER A 352 -36.27 -39.49 203.29
N GLU A 353 -35.37 -40.48 203.38
CA GLU A 353 -34.85 -40.95 204.68
C GLU A 353 -33.32 -41.13 204.60
N THR A 354 -32.58 -40.61 205.60
CA THR A 354 -31.11 -40.64 205.85
C THR A 354 -30.17 -39.60 205.18
N ILE A 355 -30.35 -38.33 205.60
CA ILE A 355 -29.40 -37.27 206.08
C ILE A 355 -27.90 -37.70 206.28
N PRO A 356 -26.81 -36.86 206.13
CA PRO A 356 -26.69 -35.39 206.33
C PRO A 356 -25.83 -34.50 205.37
N ARG A 357 -26.23 -33.20 205.32
CA ARG A 357 -25.51 -31.90 205.34
C ARG A 357 -24.03 -31.73 204.89
N LEU A 358 -23.80 -30.73 204.01
CA LEU A 358 -22.92 -29.51 204.09
C LEU A 358 -22.35 -29.12 202.68
N PRO A 359 -21.88 -27.88 202.40
CA PRO A 359 -22.48 -26.55 202.57
C PRO A 359 -22.51 -25.71 201.26
N GLU A 360 -23.16 -24.55 201.32
CA GLU A 360 -23.04 -23.40 200.39
C GLU A 360 -21.64 -22.77 200.45
N GLU A 361 -21.10 -22.24 199.33
CA GLU A 361 -20.34 -20.96 199.15
C GLU A 361 -20.13 -20.76 197.62
N ARG A 362 -20.66 -19.74 196.94
CA ARG A 362 -20.25 -18.32 196.80
C ARG A 362 -18.83 -18.05 196.26
N GLY A 363 -18.79 -17.32 195.14
CA GLY A 363 -17.65 -16.50 194.67
C GLY A 363 -16.70 -17.22 193.69
N SER A 364 -16.07 -16.58 192.70
CA SER A 364 -16.03 -15.19 192.25
C SER A 364 -15.20 -15.13 190.96
N ALA A 365 -15.52 -14.15 190.10
CA ALA A 365 -14.62 -13.32 189.28
C ALA A 365 -13.51 -13.97 188.41
N ASP A 366 -13.68 -13.76 187.09
CA ASP A 366 -12.74 -13.09 186.13
C ASP A 366 -11.26 -13.57 186.01
N PRO A 367 -10.49 -13.12 185.00
CA PRO A 367 -10.81 -12.56 183.68
C PRO A 367 -9.93 -13.14 182.55
N ALA A 368 -10.14 -12.62 181.34
CA ALA A 368 -9.16 -12.41 180.26
C ALA A 368 -8.53 -13.62 179.54
N GLY A 369 -8.71 -13.61 178.21
CA GLY A 369 -7.55 -13.70 177.32
C GLY A 369 -7.64 -14.69 176.15
N GLN A 370 -7.22 -14.14 175.00
CA GLN A 370 -6.57 -14.80 173.85
C GLN A 370 -7.50 -15.40 172.78
N SER A 371 -7.83 -14.71 171.69
CA SER A 371 -7.00 -14.20 170.57
C SER A 371 -6.28 -15.30 169.77
N SER A 372 -6.72 -15.54 168.53
CA SER A 372 -5.85 -16.04 167.46
C SER A 372 -6.33 -15.59 166.07
N PRO A 373 -5.84 -14.44 165.58
CA PRO A 373 -5.73 -14.12 164.16
C PRO A 373 -4.27 -14.25 163.66
N GLU A 374 -4.10 -14.30 162.34
CA GLU A 374 -2.90 -13.96 161.55
C GLU A 374 -1.53 -14.63 161.86
N ARG A 375 -1.10 -15.54 160.95
CA ARG A 375 0.23 -15.44 160.29
C ARG A 375 0.41 -16.50 159.19
N GLY A 376 0.86 -16.06 158.01
CA GLY A 376 1.29 -16.98 156.94
C GLY A 376 1.75 -16.35 155.63
N VAL A 377 2.24 -15.11 155.64
CA VAL A 377 3.01 -14.48 154.55
C VAL A 377 4.44 -15.05 154.53
N ARG A 378 4.99 -15.26 153.32
CA ARG A 378 6.38 -15.66 152.94
C ARG A 378 6.67 -17.15 152.75
N GLN A 379 6.41 -17.66 151.53
CA GLN A 379 7.43 -18.25 150.64
C GLN A 379 6.73 -18.84 149.39
N ASN A 380 7.00 -18.21 148.23
CA ASN A 380 6.80 -18.68 146.83
C ASN A 380 6.14 -17.66 145.88
N LEU A 381 6.46 -16.37 146.06
CA LEU A 381 6.27 -15.31 145.05
C LEU A 381 7.61 -14.64 144.64
N GLN A 382 8.73 -15.39 144.72
CA GLN A 382 10.05 -14.95 144.24
C GLN A 382 10.81 -16.11 143.54
N ALA A 383 10.03 -17.05 142.99
CA ALA A 383 10.42 -18.13 142.10
C ALA A 383 9.47 -18.12 140.87
N LEU A 384 9.27 -16.94 140.24
CA LEU A 384 9.96 -16.53 139.00
C LEU A 384 8.97 -16.61 137.82
N LEU A 385 8.33 -15.54 137.32
CA LEU A 385 8.88 -14.23 136.93
C LEU A 385 10.21 -14.27 136.13
N GLU A 386 10.71 -15.46 135.77
CA GLU A 386 11.79 -15.68 134.76
C GLU A 386 11.33 -16.54 133.56
N ALA A 387 10.05 -16.95 133.47
CA ALA A 387 9.53 -17.66 132.29
C ALA A 387 8.65 -16.80 131.36
N VAL A 388 8.40 -15.53 131.69
CA VAL A 388 7.55 -14.60 130.90
C VAL A 388 8.33 -13.46 130.25
N GLU A 389 9.60 -13.21 130.59
CA GLU A 389 10.38 -12.10 129.98
C GLU A 389 11.83 -12.50 129.62
N GLY A 390 11.99 -13.62 128.91
CA GLY A 390 13.30 -14.14 128.51
C GLY A 390 13.36 -14.93 127.19
N ARG A 391 12.64 -14.53 126.13
CA ARG A 391 13.06 -14.67 124.71
C ARG A 391 12.04 -14.08 123.72
N ALA A 392 11.96 -12.76 123.69
CA ALA A 392 12.13 -12.08 122.41
C ALA A 392 13.64 -12.14 122.08
N GLU A 393 13.99 -12.17 120.79
CA GLU A 393 15.35 -12.37 120.22
C GLU A 393 15.75 -13.82 119.89
N ALA A 394 15.07 -14.38 118.89
CA ALA A 394 15.73 -14.99 117.73
C ALA A 394 14.88 -14.66 116.50
N GLY A 395 15.16 -13.50 115.89
CA GLY A 395 14.68 -13.17 114.56
C GLY A 395 15.54 -13.79 113.46
N THR A 396 14.96 -13.84 112.26
CA THR A 396 15.58 -13.63 110.94
C THR A 396 16.63 -14.62 110.42
N SER A 397 16.21 -15.52 109.52
CA SER A 397 16.86 -16.07 108.28
C SER A 397 16.23 -17.46 108.02
N ASP A 398 15.62 -17.84 106.91
CA ASP A 398 15.91 -17.75 105.46
C ASP A 398 14.55 -17.87 104.71
N SER A 399 14.25 -17.19 103.60
CA SER A 399 14.90 -17.20 102.27
C SER A 399 14.95 -18.59 101.63
N GLU A 400 13.87 -18.98 100.96
CA GLU A 400 13.88 -19.51 99.58
C GLU A 400 12.58 -19.18 98.86
#